data_AF-A0AA36DNA3-F1
#
_entry.id   AF-A0AA36DNA3-F1
#
_cell.length_a   1.000
_cell.length_b   1.000
_cell.length_c   1.000
_cell.angle_alpha   90.00
_cell.angle_beta   90.00
_cell.angle_gamma   90.00
#
_symmetry.space_group_name_H-M   'P 1'
#
loop_
_entity.id
_entity.type
_entity.pdbx_description
1 polymer ?
#
loop_
_entity_poly.entity_id
_entity_poly.type
_entity_poly.pdbx_seq_one_letter_code
_entity_poly.pdbx_strand_id
1 'polypeptide(L)'
;RISRIPGYVFFSLKHTNLRKITKLRNIKLKNGCAVIVIDNPFLETLPEFEWQRNETVFFFISDNPMLNTTALRSRLRKLYLTNVFVQRPFACGPLRKSSRNCSIIEDNVIIGEKKNENLEKVEEIYGYLSVNYRSDTPTILIKDNLRLKNIDSLLELTEASNVNPLNTVLIKDNPELCVIRENQNRPFIQKYANLTKCPFK
;
A
#
# COMPACT_ATOMS: atom_id res chain seq x y z
N ARG A 1 -15.56 -34.74 23.39
CA ARG A 1 -16.12 -33.44 23.81
C ARG A 1 -15.56 -32.35 22.89
N ILE A 2 -16.33 -31.89 21.91
CA ILE A 2 -15.92 -30.76 21.05
C ILE A 2 -16.22 -29.49 21.85
N SER A 3 -15.19 -28.83 22.37
CA SER A 3 -15.31 -27.52 22.98
C SER A 3 -15.88 -26.56 21.92
N ARG A 4 -17.09 -26.05 22.16
CA ARG A 4 -17.66 -24.95 21.37
C ARG A 4 -16.71 -23.76 21.52
N ILE A 5 -15.89 -23.50 20.50
CA ILE A 5 -15.08 -22.28 20.43
C ILE A 5 -16.10 -21.13 20.48
N PRO A 6 -16.10 -20.27 21.51
CA PRO A 6 -17.04 -19.17 21.59
C PRO A 6 -16.79 -18.26 20.40
N GLY A 7 -17.77 -18.14 19.50
CA GLY A 7 -17.65 -17.26 18.33
C GLY A 7 -17.35 -15.83 18.79
N TYR A 8 -16.33 -15.23 18.17
CA TYR A 8 -15.84 -13.92 18.54
C TYR A 8 -16.83 -12.85 18.09
N VAL A 9 -17.13 -11.90 18.98
CA VAL A 9 -17.91 -10.70 18.65
C VAL A 9 -16.99 -9.60 18.10
N PHE A 10 -15.71 -9.65 18.45
CA PHE A 10 -14.71 -8.69 18.01
C PHE A 10 -13.33 -9.34 18.00
N PHE A 11 -12.57 -9.12 16.93
CA PHE A 11 -11.18 -9.53 16.80
C PHE A 11 -10.35 -8.29 16.49
N SER A 12 -9.42 -7.92 17.38
CA SER A 12 -8.55 -6.75 17.17
C SER A 12 -7.10 -7.07 17.48
N LEU A 13 -6.23 -6.75 16.53
CA LEU A 13 -4.78 -6.83 16.67
C LEU A 13 -4.15 -5.55 16.16
N LYS A 14 -3.50 -4.80 17.05
CA LYS A 14 -2.91 -3.50 16.71
C LYS A 14 -1.52 -3.37 17.32
N HIS A 15 -0.57 -2.80 16.58
CA HIS A 15 0.73 -2.40 17.11
C HIS A 15 1.56 -3.54 17.71
N THR A 16 1.47 -4.74 17.15
CA THR A 16 2.19 -5.91 17.67
C THR A 16 3.39 -6.29 16.82
N ASN A 17 4.39 -6.91 17.46
CA ASN A 17 5.53 -7.50 16.78
C ASN A 17 5.32 -9.00 16.46
N LEU A 18 4.08 -9.46 16.47
CA LEU A 18 3.77 -10.85 16.19
C LEU A 18 3.97 -11.16 14.71
N ARG A 19 4.61 -12.31 14.43
CA ARG A 19 4.65 -12.87 13.07
C ARG A 19 3.41 -13.65 12.71
N LYS A 20 2.76 -14.26 13.71
CA LYS A 20 1.56 -15.09 13.57
C LYS A 20 0.63 -14.83 14.75
N ILE A 21 -0.67 -14.84 14.48
CA ILE A 21 -1.72 -14.54 15.47
C ILE A 21 -1.99 -15.74 16.39
N THR A 22 -2.12 -16.93 15.80
CA THR A 22 -2.59 -18.12 16.52
C THR A 22 -2.13 -19.39 15.82
N LYS A 23 -2.10 -20.51 16.56
CA LYS A 23 -1.96 -21.87 16.00
C LYS A 23 -3.28 -22.41 15.46
N LEU A 24 -4.41 -21.77 15.79
CA LEU A 24 -5.71 -22.16 15.26
C LEU A 24 -5.73 -21.89 13.76
N ARG A 25 -6.17 -22.89 12.99
CA ARG A 25 -6.34 -22.73 11.55
C ARG A 25 -7.49 -21.77 11.25
N ASN A 26 -8.61 -21.92 11.98
CA ASN A 26 -9.88 -21.27 11.66
C ASN A 26 -10.46 -20.54 12.89
N ILE A 27 -10.96 -19.33 12.68
CA ILE A 27 -11.67 -18.51 13.66
C ILE A 27 -13.10 -18.30 13.19
N LYS A 28 -14.07 -18.70 14.02
CA LYS A 28 -15.49 -18.48 13.76
C LYS A 28 -15.91 -17.09 14.21
N LEU A 29 -16.41 -16.29 13.27
CA LEU A 29 -17.00 -14.98 13.48
C LEU A 29 -18.52 -15.14 13.63
N LYS A 30 -19.12 -14.26 14.44
CA LYS A 30 -20.58 -14.16 14.57
C LYS A 30 -21.10 -12.99 13.74
N ASN A 31 -22.42 -12.98 13.49
CA ASN A 31 -23.10 -11.79 12.98
C ASN A 31 -22.74 -10.51 13.78
N GLY A 32 -22.42 -9.45 13.05
CA GLY A 32 -21.97 -8.16 13.59
C GLY A 32 -20.48 -8.11 13.96
N CYS A 33 -19.71 -9.19 13.75
CA CYS A 33 -18.32 -9.22 14.18
C CYS A 33 -17.42 -8.34 13.32
N ALA A 34 -16.49 -7.62 13.97
CA ALA A 34 -15.44 -6.88 13.31
C ALA A 34 -14.05 -7.53 13.51
N VAL A 35 -13.30 -7.63 12.42
CA VAL A 35 -11.90 -8.04 12.36
C VAL A 35 -11.06 -6.82 12.03
N ILE A 36 -10.31 -6.33 13.02
CA ILE A 36 -9.48 -5.13 12.91
C ILE A 36 -8.01 -5.52 13.09
N VAL A 37 -7.19 -5.36 12.05
CA VAL A 37 -5.76 -5.68 12.10
C VAL A 37 -4.94 -4.52 11.54
N ILE A 38 -4.28 -3.75 12.41
CA ILE A 38 -3.65 -2.48 12.05
C ILE A 38 -2.20 -2.40 12.54
N ASP A 39 -1.28 -1.96 11.69
CA ASP A 39 0.10 -1.59 12.07
C ASP A 39 0.82 -2.72 12.82
N ASN A 40 0.90 -3.91 12.20
CA ASN A 40 1.68 -5.04 12.70
C ASN A 40 2.84 -5.31 11.72
N PRO A 41 4.04 -4.74 11.95
CA PRO A 41 5.12 -4.69 10.96
C PRO A 41 5.68 -6.06 10.57
N PHE A 42 5.52 -7.07 11.43
CA PHE A 42 6.08 -8.41 11.21
C PHE A 42 5.02 -9.47 10.94
N LEU A 43 3.74 -9.12 10.92
CA LEU A 43 2.66 -10.08 10.75
C LEU A 43 2.67 -10.65 9.34
N GLU A 44 2.88 -11.95 9.20
CA GLU A 44 3.05 -12.62 7.91
C GLU A 44 1.73 -13.23 7.41
N THR A 45 0.90 -13.76 8.32
CA THR A 45 -0.30 -14.54 7.98
C THR A 45 -1.45 -14.28 8.95
N LEU A 46 -2.68 -14.28 8.41
CA LEU A 46 -3.92 -14.33 9.19
C LEU A 46 -4.45 -15.77 9.28
N PRO A 47 -5.18 -16.12 10.36
CA PRO A 47 -5.97 -17.34 10.38
C PRO A 47 -7.12 -17.24 9.36
N GLU A 48 -7.69 -18.39 9.01
CA GLU A 48 -8.92 -18.40 8.22
C GLU A 48 -10.10 -17.91 9.06
N PHE A 49 -10.94 -17.06 8.49
CA PHE A 49 -12.16 -16.60 9.15
C PHE A 49 -13.37 -17.34 8.57
N GLU A 50 -14.26 -17.83 9.42
CA GLU A 50 -15.49 -18.52 9.04
C GLU A 50 -16.70 -17.75 9.56
N TRP A 51 -17.71 -17.57 8.72
CA TRP A 51 -19.00 -16.95 9.07
C TRP A 51 -20.09 -17.52 8.17
N GLN A 52 -21.34 -17.39 8.56
CA GLN A 52 -22.48 -17.86 7.76
C GLN A 52 -22.83 -16.85 6.65
N ARG A 53 -23.40 -17.34 5.54
CA ARG A 53 -23.64 -16.56 4.30
C ARG A 53 -24.48 -15.30 4.49
N ASN A 54 -25.34 -15.27 5.52
CA ASN A 54 -26.26 -14.16 5.80
C ASN A 54 -25.83 -13.30 7.00
N GLU A 55 -24.64 -13.55 7.55
CA GLU A 55 -24.10 -12.77 8.64
C GLU A 55 -23.33 -11.56 8.12
N THR A 56 -23.53 -10.42 8.77
CA THR A 56 -22.75 -9.21 8.54
C THR A 56 -21.43 -9.34 9.29
N VAL A 57 -20.31 -9.19 8.58
CA VAL A 57 -18.98 -9.13 9.17
C VAL A 57 -18.23 -7.94 8.61
N PHE A 58 -17.39 -7.33 9.45
CA PHE A 58 -16.62 -6.15 9.12
C PHE A 58 -15.15 -6.52 9.08
N PHE A 59 -14.43 -6.09 8.04
CA PHE A 59 -12.99 -6.25 7.95
C PHE A 59 -12.34 -4.88 7.80
N PHE A 60 -11.36 -4.59 8.66
CA PHE A 60 -10.51 -3.43 8.54
C PHE A 60 -9.06 -3.86 8.80
N ILE A 61 -8.34 -4.14 7.72
CA ILE A 61 -6.96 -4.63 7.76
C ILE A 61 -6.08 -3.65 6.99
N SER A 62 -5.15 -2.99 7.69
CA SER A 62 -4.31 -1.92 7.14
C SER A 62 -2.92 -1.92 7.77
N ASP A 63 -1.91 -1.42 7.04
CA ASP A 63 -0.57 -1.14 7.59
C ASP A 63 0.20 -2.38 8.10
N ASN A 64 0.02 -3.54 7.47
CA ASN A 64 0.74 -4.76 7.78
C ASN A 64 1.70 -5.10 6.61
N PRO A 65 2.92 -4.55 6.56
CA PRO A 65 3.82 -4.63 5.40
C PRO A 65 4.24 -6.05 5.02
N MET A 66 4.27 -6.99 5.97
CA MET A 66 4.66 -8.38 5.71
C MET A 66 3.46 -9.31 5.48
N LEU A 67 2.23 -8.78 5.59
CA LEU A 67 1.03 -9.59 5.56
C LEU A 67 0.58 -9.87 4.13
N ASN A 68 0.51 -11.16 3.79
CA ASN A 68 -0.11 -11.57 2.54
C ASN A 68 -1.63 -11.66 2.67
N THR A 69 -2.35 -10.70 2.09
CA THR A 69 -3.84 -10.65 2.11
C THR A 69 -4.50 -11.25 0.88
N THR A 70 -3.74 -11.87 -0.04
CA THR A 70 -4.23 -12.33 -1.36
C THR A 70 -5.45 -13.24 -1.25
N ALA A 71 -5.35 -14.29 -0.44
CA ALA A 71 -6.43 -15.27 -0.27
C ALA A 71 -7.69 -14.64 0.35
N LEU A 72 -7.50 -13.81 1.38
CA LEU A 72 -8.60 -13.13 2.05
C LEU A 72 -9.33 -12.18 1.11
N ARG A 73 -8.59 -11.33 0.36
CA ARG A 73 -9.18 -10.42 -0.64
C ARG A 73 -9.95 -11.16 -1.73
N SER A 74 -9.37 -12.24 -2.26
CA SER A 74 -10.04 -13.07 -3.29
C SER A 74 -11.37 -13.62 -2.78
N ARG A 75 -11.40 -14.13 -1.54
CA ARG A 75 -12.63 -14.64 -0.92
C ARG A 75 -13.65 -13.53 -0.65
N LEU A 76 -13.24 -12.40 -0.08
CA LEU A 76 -14.15 -11.29 0.24
C LEU A 76 -14.78 -10.67 -1.01
N ARG A 77 -14.03 -10.57 -2.12
CA ARG A 77 -14.55 -10.10 -3.42
C ARG A 77 -15.67 -10.99 -3.96
N LYS A 78 -15.56 -12.31 -3.85
CA LYS A 78 -16.59 -13.25 -4.31
C LYS A 78 -17.90 -13.13 -3.53
N LEU A 79 -17.84 -12.57 -2.33
CA LEU A 79 -18.98 -12.43 -1.42
C LEU A 79 -19.64 -11.04 -1.49
N TYR A 80 -19.09 -10.10 -2.28
CA TYR A 80 -19.62 -8.75 -2.48
C TYR A 80 -19.95 -8.00 -1.17
N LEU A 81 -19.12 -8.20 -0.14
CA LEU A 81 -19.29 -7.50 1.14
C LEU A 81 -18.96 -6.02 1.01
N THR A 82 -19.84 -5.15 1.49
CA THR A 82 -19.71 -3.68 1.38
C THR A 82 -18.87 -3.06 2.50
N ASN A 83 -18.80 -3.71 3.67
CA ASN A 83 -18.12 -3.18 4.86
C ASN A 83 -16.72 -3.77 5.07
N VAL A 84 -15.92 -3.75 4.01
CA VAL A 84 -14.63 -4.43 3.96
C VAL A 84 -13.56 -3.49 3.43
N PHE A 85 -12.57 -3.21 4.27
CA PHE A 85 -11.29 -2.67 3.87
C PHE A 85 -10.20 -3.69 4.23
N VAL A 86 -9.50 -4.19 3.23
CA VAL A 86 -8.33 -5.05 3.42
C VAL A 86 -7.24 -4.53 2.51
N GLN A 87 -6.10 -4.11 3.04
CA GLN A 87 -4.94 -3.67 2.27
C GLN A 87 -4.55 -4.66 1.16
N ARG A 88 -3.89 -4.19 0.11
CA ARG A 88 -3.16 -5.06 -0.82
C ARG A 88 -2.14 -5.96 -0.10
N PRO A 89 -1.77 -7.09 -0.71
CA PRO A 89 -0.72 -7.93 -0.15
C PRO A 89 0.55 -7.11 0.06
N PHE A 90 1.16 -7.23 1.22
CA PHE A 90 2.44 -6.58 1.55
C PHE A 90 2.43 -5.04 1.48
N ALA A 91 1.25 -4.44 1.65
CA ALA A 91 1.04 -3.00 1.55
C ALA A 91 1.04 -2.28 2.91
N CYS A 92 1.34 -1.00 2.85
CA CYS A 92 1.16 -0.04 3.93
C CYS A 92 0.12 1.00 3.52
N GLY A 93 -0.65 1.52 4.47
CA GLY A 93 -1.68 2.52 4.24
C GLY A 93 -1.36 3.87 4.90
N PRO A 94 -2.40 4.69 5.13
CA PRO A 94 -2.26 6.03 5.68
C PRO A 94 -1.84 6.08 7.15
N LEU A 95 -2.09 5.01 7.90
CA LEU A 95 -1.77 4.95 9.34
C LEU A 95 -0.34 4.44 9.59
N ARG A 96 0.44 4.16 8.54
CA ARG A 96 1.83 3.68 8.68
C ARG A 96 2.67 4.69 9.45
N LYS A 97 3.46 4.20 10.40
CA LYS A 97 4.47 5.00 11.12
C LYS A 97 5.78 5.12 10.36
N SER A 98 6.06 4.17 9.46
CA SER A 98 7.28 4.12 8.67
C SER A 98 7.05 3.37 7.37
N SER A 99 7.72 3.82 6.31
CA SER A 99 7.70 3.19 4.98
C SER A 99 8.82 2.16 4.79
N ARG A 100 9.71 1.99 5.78
CA ARG A 100 10.94 1.18 5.68
C ARG A 100 10.70 -0.27 5.23
N ASN A 101 9.58 -0.84 5.60
CA ASN A 101 9.23 -2.24 5.30
C ASN A 101 8.14 -2.37 4.24
N CYS A 102 7.69 -1.27 3.66
CA CYS A 102 6.60 -1.27 2.70
C CYS A 102 7.14 -1.59 1.31
N SER A 103 6.57 -2.60 0.67
CA SER A 103 6.79 -2.85 -0.76
C SER A 103 5.75 -2.12 -1.63
N ILE A 104 4.56 -1.94 -1.09
CA ILE A 104 3.46 -1.21 -1.71
C ILE A 104 2.95 -0.18 -0.70
N ILE A 105 2.64 1.04 -1.15
CA ILE A 105 2.01 2.06 -0.30
C ILE A 105 0.66 2.45 -0.91
N GLU A 106 -0.43 2.24 -0.17
CA GLU A 106 -1.81 2.67 -0.47
C GLU A 106 -2.14 3.97 0.29
N ASP A 107 -1.31 4.98 0.09
CA ASP A 107 -1.44 6.32 0.66
C ASP A 107 -0.53 7.28 -0.13
N ASN A 108 -0.67 8.56 0.18
CA ASN A 108 0.23 9.58 -0.30
C ASN A 108 1.61 9.46 0.35
N VAL A 109 2.64 9.75 -0.44
CA VAL A 109 4.03 9.76 -0.01
C VAL A 109 4.57 11.16 -0.17
N ILE A 110 4.96 11.77 0.94
CA ILE A 110 5.59 13.08 0.96
C ILE A 110 7.06 12.88 1.31
N ILE A 111 7.95 13.02 0.33
CA ILE A 111 9.40 12.96 0.52
C ILE A 111 9.82 14.11 1.45
N GLY A 112 10.69 13.80 2.42
CA GLY A 112 11.08 14.73 3.48
C GLY A 112 10.25 14.57 4.76
N GLU A 113 9.16 13.80 4.74
CA GLU A 113 8.52 13.37 5.98
C GLU A 113 9.24 12.18 6.62
N LYS A 114 9.33 12.19 7.95
CA LYS A 114 9.97 11.13 8.76
C LYS A 114 9.44 9.72 8.43
N LYS A 115 8.14 9.57 8.18
CA LYS A 115 7.55 8.27 7.81
C LYS A 115 8.01 7.76 6.45
N ASN A 116 8.59 8.60 5.60
CA ASN A 116 8.99 8.29 4.21
C ASN A 116 10.52 8.38 3.98
N GLU A 117 11.34 8.36 5.04
CA GLU A 117 12.81 8.45 4.89
C GLU A 117 13.45 7.21 4.24
N ASN A 118 12.83 6.04 4.36
CA ASN A 118 13.37 4.78 3.88
C ASN A 118 12.39 4.14 2.88
N LEU A 119 12.56 4.46 1.59
CA LEU A 119 11.68 4.00 0.50
C LEU A 119 12.33 2.95 -0.40
N GLU A 120 13.54 2.49 -0.10
CA GLU A 120 14.33 1.56 -0.95
C GLU A 120 13.59 0.26 -1.34
N LYS A 121 12.65 -0.19 -0.49
CA LYS A 121 11.86 -1.39 -0.73
C LYS A 121 10.55 -1.14 -1.46
N VAL A 122 10.15 0.12 -1.62
CA VAL A 122 8.87 0.51 -2.22
C VAL A 122 8.96 0.30 -3.73
N GLU A 123 8.10 -0.56 -4.24
CA GLU A 123 7.99 -0.90 -5.65
C GLU A 123 6.81 -0.18 -6.31
N GLU A 124 5.73 0.09 -5.55
CA GLU A 124 4.48 0.69 -6.03
C GLU A 124 3.86 1.67 -5.02
N ILE A 125 3.31 2.78 -5.52
CA ILE A 125 2.57 3.78 -4.72
C ILE A 125 1.18 4.00 -5.35
N TYR A 126 0.13 3.70 -4.60
CA TYR A 126 -1.28 3.96 -4.88
C TYR A 126 -1.74 5.19 -4.09
N GLY A 127 -1.30 6.35 -4.55
CA GLY A 127 -1.55 7.67 -3.97
C GLY A 127 -0.72 8.70 -4.74
N TYR A 128 -0.66 9.95 -4.27
CA TYR A 128 0.25 10.92 -4.88
C TYR A 128 1.63 10.88 -4.21
N LEU A 129 2.67 11.18 -4.98
CA LEU A 129 4.00 11.49 -4.48
C LEU A 129 4.19 13.01 -4.51
N SER A 130 4.58 13.60 -3.39
CA SER A 130 5.01 15.00 -3.31
C SER A 130 6.34 15.10 -2.57
N VAL A 131 7.05 16.22 -2.68
CA VAL A 131 8.21 16.53 -1.84
C VAL A 131 7.86 17.74 -1.00
N ASN A 132 8.16 17.67 0.29
CA ASN A 132 8.06 18.84 1.16
C ASN A 132 9.27 19.74 0.92
N TYR A 133 9.02 20.92 0.35
CA TYR A 133 10.04 21.87 -0.08
C TYR A 133 10.74 22.52 1.12
N ARG A 134 12.06 22.32 1.25
CA ARG A 134 12.96 23.37 1.75
C ARG A 134 13.59 24.01 0.50
N SER A 135 13.67 25.33 0.45
CA SER A 135 13.67 26.20 -0.75
C SER A 135 14.68 25.93 -1.88
N ASP A 136 15.59 24.97 -1.74
CA ASP A 136 16.80 24.86 -2.56
C ASP A 136 16.89 23.52 -3.32
N THR A 137 15.86 22.66 -3.23
CA THR A 137 15.86 21.29 -3.78
C THR A 137 14.62 20.98 -4.61
N PRO A 138 14.69 20.11 -5.63
CA PRO A 138 13.57 19.86 -6.53
C PRO A 138 12.28 19.34 -5.87
N THR A 139 11.12 19.72 -6.43
CA THR A 139 9.76 19.48 -5.85
C THR A 139 9.31 18.04 -6.00
N ILE A 140 9.91 17.30 -6.91
CA ILE A 140 9.75 15.86 -7.08
C ILE A 140 11.15 15.32 -7.37
N LEU A 141 11.73 14.56 -6.44
CA LEU A 141 13.01 13.88 -6.65
C LEU A 141 12.78 12.38 -6.62
N ILE A 142 12.87 11.74 -7.78
CA ILE A 142 12.82 10.29 -7.94
C ILE A 142 14.17 9.87 -8.49
N LYS A 143 15.10 9.56 -7.58
CA LYS A 143 16.47 9.21 -7.92
C LYS A 143 16.90 7.91 -7.28
N ASP A 144 17.69 7.12 -8.00
CA ASP A 144 18.38 5.93 -7.51
C ASP A 144 17.44 4.80 -6.99
N ASN A 145 16.19 4.74 -7.46
CA ASN A 145 15.27 3.66 -7.08
C ASN A 145 15.43 2.46 -8.01
N LEU A 146 16.23 1.48 -7.56
CA LEU A 146 16.57 0.28 -8.33
C LEU A 146 15.36 -0.59 -8.71
N ARG A 147 14.25 -0.51 -7.96
CA ARG A 147 13.07 -1.37 -8.09
C ARG A 147 11.77 -0.63 -8.39
N LEU A 148 11.81 0.69 -8.53
CA LEU A 148 10.61 1.47 -8.80
C LEU A 148 10.17 1.14 -10.22
N LYS A 149 9.01 0.50 -10.36
CA LYS A 149 8.51 0.03 -11.67
C LYS A 149 7.57 1.01 -12.34
N ASN A 150 6.84 1.79 -11.55
CA ASN A 150 5.73 2.58 -12.05
C ASN A 150 5.59 3.90 -11.29
N ILE A 151 5.26 4.96 -12.02
CA ILE A 151 4.88 6.29 -11.53
C ILE A 151 3.55 6.78 -12.11
N ASP A 152 2.66 5.88 -12.54
CA ASP A 152 1.38 6.20 -13.17
C ASP A 152 0.54 7.17 -12.32
N SER A 153 0.68 7.07 -11.00
CA SER A 153 0.08 7.97 -10.02
C SER A 153 0.51 9.45 -10.16
N LEU A 154 1.60 9.72 -10.88
CA LEU A 154 2.10 11.08 -11.18
C LEU A 154 1.54 11.65 -12.48
N LEU A 155 0.88 10.84 -13.30
CA LEU A 155 0.36 11.25 -14.61
C LEU A 155 -0.84 12.19 -14.50
N GLU A 156 -1.49 12.23 -13.34
CA GLU A 156 -2.63 13.10 -13.04
C GLU A 156 -2.20 14.48 -12.53
N LEU A 157 -0.90 14.73 -12.35
CA LEU A 157 -0.38 16.02 -11.91
C LEU A 157 -0.55 17.06 -13.02
N THR A 158 -1.53 17.95 -12.85
CA THR A 158 -1.85 19.00 -13.82
C THR A 158 -0.97 20.23 -13.71
N GLU A 159 -0.41 20.54 -12.54
CA GLU A 159 0.57 21.63 -12.40
C GLU A 159 1.28 21.57 -11.04
N ALA A 160 2.61 21.62 -11.04
CA ALA A 160 3.37 22.00 -9.87
C ALA A 160 3.42 23.53 -9.84
N SER A 161 2.52 24.14 -9.09
CA SER A 161 2.40 25.60 -9.03
C SER A 161 3.63 26.23 -8.36
N ASN A 162 4.13 27.33 -8.96
CA ASN A 162 5.12 28.26 -8.41
C ASN A 162 6.55 27.75 -8.15
N VAL A 163 7.13 26.95 -9.03
CA VAL A 163 8.58 26.66 -9.01
C VAL A 163 9.16 26.73 -10.42
N ASN A 164 10.39 27.26 -10.54
CA ASN A 164 11.16 27.25 -11.79
C ASN A 164 11.14 25.83 -12.40
N PRO A 165 10.57 25.64 -13.61
CA PRO A 165 10.29 24.33 -14.19
C PRO A 165 11.52 23.44 -14.37
N LEU A 166 12.72 24.03 -14.45
CA LEU A 166 13.99 23.30 -14.58
C LEU A 166 14.42 22.61 -13.27
N ASN A 167 13.89 23.04 -12.13
CA ASN A 167 14.19 22.50 -10.81
C ASN A 167 12.94 21.89 -10.14
N THR A 168 11.83 21.70 -10.84
CA THR A 168 10.59 21.21 -10.20
C THR A 168 10.54 19.70 -10.08
N VAL A 169 11.02 18.96 -11.06
CA VAL A 169 10.97 17.48 -11.08
C VAL A 169 12.28 16.92 -11.62
N LEU A 170 12.93 16.06 -10.86
CA LEU A 170 14.11 15.30 -11.25
C LEU A 170 13.81 13.80 -11.12
N ILE A 171 13.69 13.12 -12.26
CA ILE A 171 13.58 11.66 -12.36
C ILE A 171 14.87 11.16 -13.00
N LYS A 172 15.70 10.43 -12.25
CA LYS A 172 17.02 10.00 -12.72
C LYS A 172 17.44 8.66 -12.11
N ASP A 173 18.20 7.84 -12.82
CA ASP A 173 18.84 6.65 -12.25
C ASP A 173 17.85 5.63 -11.63
N ASN A 174 16.66 5.44 -12.24
CA ASN A 174 15.67 4.42 -11.83
C ASN A 174 15.57 3.33 -12.91
N PRO A 175 16.37 2.26 -12.86
CA PRO A 175 16.55 1.31 -13.97
C PRO A 175 15.32 0.47 -14.31
N GLU A 176 14.45 0.17 -13.33
CA GLU A 176 13.20 -0.57 -13.55
C GLU A 176 12.00 0.35 -13.86
N LEU A 177 12.18 1.68 -13.83
CA LEU A 177 11.09 2.62 -13.99
C LEU A 177 10.61 2.65 -15.43
N CYS A 178 9.32 2.39 -15.59
CA CYS A 178 8.68 2.21 -16.87
C CYS A 178 7.36 2.97 -16.93
N VAL A 179 7.01 3.48 -18.10
CA VAL A 179 5.69 4.07 -18.38
C VAL A 179 5.08 3.38 -19.59
N ILE A 180 3.88 2.83 -19.42
CA ILE A 180 3.15 2.15 -20.48
C ILE A 180 2.89 3.09 -21.67
N ARG A 181 2.77 2.53 -22.88
CA ARG A 181 2.71 3.31 -24.12
C ARG A 181 1.60 4.35 -24.12
N GLU A 182 0.46 3.99 -23.56
CA GLU A 182 -0.74 4.83 -23.44
C GLU A 182 -0.46 6.11 -22.64
N ASN A 183 0.52 6.06 -21.73
CA ASN A 183 0.86 7.13 -20.80
C ASN A 183 2.08 7.96 -21.24
N GLN A 184 2.81 7.54 -22.28
CA GLN A 184 4.02 8.24 -22.76
C GLN A 184 3.72 9.65 -23.29
N ASN A 185 2.52 9.87 -23.81
CA ASN A 185 2.09 11.15 -24.36
C ASN A 185 1.46 12.08 -23.30
N ARG A 186 1.42 11.67 -22.03
CA ARG A 186 0.89 12.51 -20.96
C ARG A 186 1.81 13.73 -20.78
N PRO A 187 1.27 14.95 -20.61
CA PRO A 187 2.05 16.18 -20.48
C PRO A 187 3.14 16.10 -19.40
N PHE A 188 2.85 15.44 -18.27
CA PHE A 188 3.80 15.22 -17.19
C PHE A 188 5.05 14.44 -17.63
N ILE A 189 4.86 13.34 -18.39
CA ILE A 189 5.95 12.47 -18.87
C ILE A 189 6.81 13.21 -19.89
N GLN A 190 6.16 13.88 -20.84
CA GLN A 190 6.88 14.66 -21.85
C GLN A 190 7.71 15.80 -21.25
N LYS A 191 7.23 16.39 -20.15
CA LYS A 191 7.88 17.53 -19.51
C LYS A 191 9.01 17.15 -18.57
N TYR A 192 8.89 16.05 -17.83
CA TYR A 192 9.76 15.77 -16.69
C TYR A 192 10.46 14.40 -16.69
N ALA A 193 10.00 13.47 -17.52
CA ALA A 193 10.47 12.10 -17.46
C ALA A 193 11.23 11.77 -18.76
N ASN A 194 12.56 11.92 -18.74
CA ASN A 194 13.43 11.45 -19.82
C ASN A 194 13.64 9.94 -19.68
N LEU A 195 12.58 9.16 -19.89
CA LEU A 195 12.54 7.73 -19.59
C LEU A 195 12.96 6.90 -20.80
N THR A 196 13.78 5.88 -20.54
CA THR A 196 14.03 4.79 -21.48
C THR A 196 12.73 4.04 -21.78
N LYS A 197 12.46 3.78 -23.06
CA LYS A 197 11.28 3.02 -23.50
C LYS A 197 11.22 1.67 -22.79
N CYS A 198 10.04 1.30 -22.31
CA CYS A 198 9.81 -0.02 -21.73
C CYS A 198 10.24 -1.13 -22.71
N PRO A 199 11.02 -2.13 -22.26
CA PRO A 199 11.21 -3.34 -23.05
C PRO A 199 9.82 -3.94 -23.30
N PHE A 200 9.54 -4.20 -24.57
CA PHE A 200 8.26 -4.75 -25.02
C PHE A 200 7.96 -6.03 -24.24
N LYS A 201 6.78 -6.08 -23.59
CA LYS A 201 6.14 -7.34 -23.21
C LYS A 201 4.96 -7.57 -24.15
#